data_AF-A0A9X7GA26-F1
#
_entry.id   AF-A0A9X7GA26-F1
#
_cell.length_a   1.000
_cell.length_b   1.000
_cell.length_c   1.000
_cell.angle_alpha   90.00
_cell.angle_beta   90.00
_cell.angle_gamma   90.00
#
_symmetry.space_group_name_H-M   'P 1'
#
loop_
_entity.id
_entity.type
_entity.pdbx_description
1 polymer ?
#
loop_
_entity_poly.entity_id
_entity_poly.type
_entity_poly.pdbx_seq_one_letter_code
_entity_poly.pdbx_strand_id
1 'polypeptide(L)'
;MAIKINVNTQPYYEFEILDKNYKVYTDDDSIQKYLNMRDELLKQEEDDSIEGMKKLTKESFDVLMGEGAFEEIYAGVGKSSQTMIEILIQVFDHVAEVNNQSATQKFLDAKARKQG
;
A
#
# COMPACT_ATOMS: atom_id res chain seq x y z
N MET A 1 28.13 21.73 -16.04
CA MET A 1 28.29 20.56 -15.15
C MET A 1 26.93 19.89 -15.07
N ALA A 2 26.77 18.69 -15.65
CA ALA A 2 25.46 18.02 -15.69
C ALA A 2 25.37 17.05 -14.51
N ILE A 3 24.40 17.25 -13.63
CA ILE A 3 24.10 16.34 -12.54
C ILE A 3 23.33 15.16 -13.15
N LYS A 4 23.95 13.98 -13.19
CA LYS A 4 23.24 12.73 -13.51
C LYS A 4 22.58 12.23 -12.22
N ILE A 5 21.28 12.46 -12.08
CA ILE A 5 20.49 11.88 -11.01
C ILE A 5 20.02 10.51 -11.49
N ASN A 6 20.54 9.45 -10.88
CA ASN A 6 20.11 8.08 -11.11
C ASN A 6 19.10 7.73 -10.02
N VAL A 7 17.82 8.09 -10.23
CA VAL A 7 16.75 7.67 -9.32
C VAL A 7 16.33 6.27 -9.73
N ASN A 8 16.90 5.27 -9.08
CA ASN A 8 16.52 3.86 -9.27
C ASN A 8 15.33 3.49 -8.37
N THR A 9 14.37 4.41 -8.23
CA THR A 9 13.12 4.22 -7.49
C THR A 9 12.02 4.02 -8.51
N GLN A 10 11.63 2.77 -8.74
CA GLN A 10 10.37 2.53 -9.44
C GLN A 10 9.25 3.21 -8.64
N PRO A 11 8.31 3.92 -9.28
CA PRO A 11 7.27 4.66 -8.57
C PRO A 11 6.17 3.76 -8.00
N TYR A 12 6.40 2.44 -8.02
CA TYR A 12 5.48 1.41 -7.58
C TYR A 12 6.27 0.18 -7.13
N TYR A 13 5.62 -0.65 -6.32
CA TYR A 13 6.01 -2.03 -6.05
C TYR A 13 5.06 -2.99 -6.77
N GLU A 14 5.60 -4.10 -7.24
CA GLU A 14 4.82 -5.18 -7.83
C GLU A 14 4.54 -6.26 -6.78
N PHE A 15 3.26 -6.54 -6.55
CA PHE A 15 2.81 -7.63 -5.71
C PHE A 15 2.27 -8.74 -6.60
N GLU A 16 2.87 -9.92 -6.50
CA GLU A 16 2.35 -11.12 -7.17
C GLU A 16 1.30 -11.78 -6.27
N ILE A 17 0.05 -11.81 -6.75
CA ILE A 17 -1.08 -12.45 -6.08
C ILE A 17 -1.80 -13.31 -7.12
N LEU A 18 -1.91 -14.61 -6.85
CA LEU A 18 -2.58 -15.58 -7.75
C LEU A 18 -2.02 -15.54 -9.20
N ASP A 19 -0.69 -15.58 -9.32
CA ASP A 19 0.05 -15.52 -10.60
C ASP A 19 -0.18 -14.22 -11.41
N LYS A 20 -0.67 -13.15 -10.76
CA LYS A 20 -0.87 -11.83 -11.35
C LYS A 20 -0.12 -10.76 -10.59
N ASN A 21 0.46 -9.83 -11.34
CA ASN A 21 1.21 -8.72 -10.80
C ASN A 21 0.35 -7.47 -10.68
N TYR A 22 0.20 -6.98 -9.46
CA TYR A 22 -0.48 -5.75 -9.12
C TYR A 22 0.53 -4.66 -8.80
N LYS A 23 0.30 -3.46 -9.31
CA LYS A 23 1.19 -2.31 -9.08
C LYS A 23 0.61 -1.42 -7.99
N VAL A 24 1.34 -1.31 -6.88
CA VAL A 24 1.00 -0.43 -5.76
C VAL A 24 1.93 0.77 -5.80
N TYR A 25 1.39 1.95 -6.05
CA TYR A 25 2.17 3.18 -6.25
C TYR A 25 2.71 3.73 -4.93
N THR A 26 3.94 4.24 -4.94
CA THR A 26 4.63 4.72 -3.73
C THR A 26 5.02 6.18 -3.80
N ASP A 27 4.27 6.97 -4.56
CA ASP A 27 4.31 8.42 -4.42
C ASP A 27 3.73 8.85 -3.06
N ASP A 28 4.12 10.05 -2.60
CA ASP A 28 3.76 10.54 -1.27
C ASP A 28 2.22 10.62 -1.08
N ASP A 29 1.45 10.94 -2.13
CA ASP A 29 -0.01 11.04 -2.07
C ASP A 29 -0.66 9.66 -1.93
N SER A 30 -0.19 8.68 -2.72
CA SER A 30 -0.63 7.28 -2.63
C SER A 30 -0.33 6.68 -1.25
N ILE A 31 0.88 6.87 -0.73
CA ILE A 31 1.27 6.36 0.60
C ILE A 31 0.37 6.94 1.70
N GLN A 32 0.14 8.26 1.70
CA GLN A 32 -0.75 8.90 2.69
C GLN A 32 -2.18 8.34 2.60
N LYS A 33 -2.68 8.16 1.38
CA LYS A 33 -4.00 7.55 1.16
C LYS A 33 -4.07 6.14 1.76
N TYR A 34 -3.07 5.30 1.51
CA TYR A 34 -3.04 3.92 2.00
C TYR A 34 -2.94 3.85 3.54
N LEU A 35 -2.14 4.71 4.15
CA LEU A 35 -2.02 4.77 5.62
C LEU A 35 -3.33 5.19 6.29
N ASN A 36 -4.06 6.16 5.71
CA ASN A 36 -5.38 6.55 6.20
C ASN A 36 -6.37 5.39 6.11
N MET A 37 -6.38 4.65 4.99
CA MET A 37 -7.25 3.48 4.81
C MET A 37 -6.91 2.36 5.79
N ARG A 38 -5.63 2.11 6.06
CA ARG A 38 -5.19 1.17 7.09
C ARG A 38 -5.74 1.56 8.47
N ASP A 39 -5.60 2.83 8.84
CA ASP A 39 -6.06 3.31 10.14
C ASP A 39 -7.59 3.27 10.26
N GLU A 40 -8.33 3.48 9.17
CA GLU A 40 -9.78 3.28 9.11
C GLU A 40 -10.16 1.80 9.25
N LEU A 41 -9.40 0.90 8.63
CA LEU A 41 -9.63 -0.54 8.71
C LEU A 41 -9.40 -1.08 10.13
N LEU A 42 -8.34 -0.61 10.79
CA LEU A 42 -8.04 -0.94 12.20
C LEU A 42 -9.09 -0.35 13.16
N LYS A 43 -9.67 0.82 12.85
CA LYS A 43 -10.77 1.39 13.65
C LYS A 43 -12.08 0.65 13.44
N GLN A 44 -12.36 0.15 12.25
CA GLN A 44 -13.58 -0.61 11.96
C GLN A 44 -13.56 -2.03 12.57
N GLU A 45 -12.39 -2.62 12.85
CA GLU A 45 -12.34 -3.85 13.66
C GLU A 45 -13.00 -3.68 15.04
N GLU A 46 -13.09 -2.45 15.58
CA GLU A 46 -13.79 -2.18 16.83
C GLU A 46 -15.32 -2.06 16.68
N ASP A 47 -15.83 -1.86 15.45
CA ASP A 47 -17.25 -1.67 15.14
C ASP A 47 -17.74 -2.81 14.23
N ASP A 48 -18.28 -3.88 14.86
CA ASP A 48 -18.59 -5.23 14.36
C ASP A 48 -19.54 -5.36 13.13
N SER A 49 -19.74 -4.31 12.33
CA SER A 49 -20.59 -4.38 11.14
C SER A 49 -19.86 -5.09 9.97
N ILE A 50 -20.27 -6.33 9.71
CA ILE A 50 -19.75 -7.17 8.60
C ILE A 50 -19.87 -6.47 7.23
N GLU A 51 -20.92 -5.67 7.02
CA GLU A 51 -21.11 -4.91 5.76
C GLU A 51 -20.10 -3.77 5.60
N GLY A 52 -19.81 -3.03 6.67
CA GLY A 52 -18.83 -1.94 6.66
C GLY A 52 -17.44 -2.46 6.31
N MET A 53 -17.03 -3.54 6.97
CA MET A 53 -15.72 -4.14 6.76
C MET A 53 -15.54 -4.67 5.33
N LYS A 54 -16.57 -5.28 4.75
CA LYS A 54 -16.51 -5.77 3.36
C LYS A 54 -16.40 -4.64 2.35
N LYS A 55 -17.15 -3.55 2.56
CA LYS A 55 -17.08 -2.37 1.70
C LYS A 55 -15.69 -1.74 1.74
N LEU A 56 -15.15 -1.54 2.94
CA LEU A 56 -13.82 -0.97 3.12
C LEU A 56 -12.72 -1.85 2.54
N THR A 57 -12.82 -3.18 2.72
CA THR A 57 -11.91 -4.15 2.11
C THR A 57 -11.92 -4.02 0.59
N LYS A 58 -13.11 -3.96 -0.01
CA LYS A 58 -13.24 -3.78 -1.47
C LYS A 58 -12.60 -2.48 -1.95
N GLU A 59 -12.97 -1.35 -1.33
CA GLU A 59 -12.40 -0.04 -1.68
C GLU A 59 -10.88 -0.02 -1.52
N SER A 60 -10.33 -0.71 -0.51
CA SER A 60 -8.88 -0.85 -0.32
C SER A 60 -8.19 -1.57 -1.46
N PHE A 61 -8.73 -2.69 -1.92
CA PHE A 61 -8.19 -3.41 -3.08
C PHE A 61 -8.29 -2.57 -4.35
N ASP A 62 -9.43 -1.93 -4.61
CA ASP A 62 -9.61 -1.11 -5.81
C ASP A 62 -8.63 0.07 -5.84
N VAL A 63 -8.34 0.66 -4.67
CA VAL A 63 -7.39 1.77 -4.53
C VAL A 63 -5.92 1.34 -4.61
N LEU A 64 -5.56 0.20 -4.02
CA LEU A 64 -4.18 -0.30 -3.99
C LEU A 64 -3.78 -0.93 -5.32
N MET A 65 -4.67 -1.72 -5.90
CA MET A 65 -4.37 -2.68 -6.95
C MET A 65 -5.13 -2.42 -8.26
N GLY A 66 -6.06 -1.47 -8.25
CA GLY A 66 -6.88 -1.09 -9.39
C GLY A 66 -8.28 -1.69 -9.37
N GLU A 67 -9.17 -1.08 -10.15
CA GLU A 67 -10.60 -1.43 -10.20
C GLU A 67 -10.82 -2.92 -10.54
N GLY A 68 -11.60 -3.61 -9.71
CA GLY A 68 -11.96 -5.02 -9.91
C GLY A 68 -10.95 -6.01 -9.34
N ALA A 69 -9.84 -5.54 -8.76
CA ALA A 69 -8.88 -6.41 -8.08
C ALA A 69 -9.52 -7.17 -6.91
N PHE A 70 -10.47 -6.54 -6.20
CA PHE A 70 -11.18 -7.19 -5.10
C PHE A 70 -11.90 -8.46 -5.56
N GLU A 71 -12.78 -8.35 -6.56
CA GLU A 71 -13.59 -9.47 -7.05
C GLU A 71 -12.73 -10.60 -7.59
N GLU A 72 -11.65 -10.25 -8.28
CA GLU A 72 -10.75 -11.19 -8.89
C GLU A 72 -9.98 -12.00 -7.85
N ILE A 73 -9.35 -11.31 -6.90
CA ILE A 73 -8.60 -11.95 -5.82
C ILE A 73 -9.56 -12.71 -4.91
N TYR A 74 -10.72 -12.14 -4.57
CA TYR A 74 -11.74 -12.80 -3.75
C TYR A 74 -12.21 -14.11 -4.37
N ALA A 75 -12.43 -14.14 -5.69
CA ALA A 75 -12.78 -15.38 -6.39
C ALA A 75 -11.62 -16.39 -6.38
N GLY A 76 -10.39 -15.93 -6.59
CA GLY A 76 -9.20 -16.79 -6.65
C GLY A 76 -8.77 -17.38 -5.30
N VAL A 77 -9.00 -16.69 -4.19
CA VAL A 77 -8.74 -17.20 -2.83
C VAL A 77 -9.92 -18.00 -2.25
N GLY A 78 -10.90 -18.39 -3.07
CA GLY A 78 -12.02 -19.23 -2.64
C GLY A 78 -13.08 -18.47 -1.81
N LYS A 79 -13.23 -17.16 -2.02
CA LYS A 79 -14.23 -16.30 -1.35
C LYS A 79 -14.04 -16.16 0.16
N SER A 80 -12.80 -16.28 0.63
CA SER A 80 -12.41 -16.09 2.03
C SER A 80 -12.18 -14.61 2.35
N SER A 81 -13.08 -13.98 3.11
CA SER A 81 -12.90 -12.59 3.56
C SER A 81 -11.69 -12.42 4.47
N GLN A 82 -11.38 -13.43 5.29
CA GLN A 82 -10.20 -13.40 6.17
C GLN A 82 -8.91 -13.33 5.36
N THR A 83 -8.79 -14.14 4.30
CA THR A 83 -7.61 -14.13 3.41
C THR A 83 -7.47 -12.79 2.68
N MET A 84 -8.58 -12.15 2.31
CA MET A 84 -8.55 -10.80 1.72
C MET A 84 -7.96 -9.77 2.69
N ILE A 85 -8.36 -9.82 3.96
CA ILE A 85 -7.84 -8.92 5.00
C ILE A 85 -6.35 -9.18 5.23
N GLU A 86 -5.92 -10.43 5.31
CA GLU A 86 -4.51 -10.80 5.46
C GLU A 86 -3.63 -10.29 4.31
N ILE A 87 -4.13 -10.32 3.07
CA ILE A 87 -3.44 -9.75 1.90
C ILE A 87 -3.32 -8.23 2.03
N LEU A 88 -4.39 -7.54 2.43
CA LEU A 88 -4.36 -6.07 2.62
C LEU A 88 -3.36 -5.66 3.69
N ILE A 89 -3.34 -6.35 4.83
CA ILE A 89 -2.41 -6.06 5.93
C ILE A 89 -0.96 -6.19 5.44
N GLN A 90 -0.63 -7.26 4.71
CA GLN A 90 0.72 -7.44 4.16
C GLN A 90 1.12 -6.31 3.20
N VAL A 91 0.20 -5.84 2.37
CA VAL A 91 0.44 -4.73 1.44
C VAL A 91 0.63 -3.42 2.21
N PHE A 92 -0.22 -3.15 3.21
CA PHE A 92 -0.11 -1.95 4.05
C PHE A 92 1.18 -1.93 4.87
N ASP A 93 1.60 -3.06 5.42
CA ASP A 93 2.85 -3.18 6.17
C ASP A 93 4.05 -2.88 5.28
N HIS A 94 4.05 -3.40 4.06
CA HIS A 94 5.10 -3.09 3.09
C HIS A 94 5.14 -1.61 2.73
N VAL A 95 3.98 -1.00 2.46
CA VAL A 95 3.86 0.44 2.20
C VAL A 95 4.39 1.27 3.39
N ALA A 96 4.06 0.86 4.62
CA ALA A 96 4.52 1.53 5.83
C ALA A 96 6.05 1.41 6.01
N GLU A 97 6.63 0.25 5.71
CA GLU A 97 8.07 0.05 5.71
C GLU A 97 8.78 0.95 4.70
N VAL A 98 8.29 0.99 3.46
CA VAL A 98 8.80 1.87 2.40
C VAL A 98 8.71 3.33 2.82
N ASN A 99 7.60 3.76 3.43
CA ASN A 99 7.46 5.12 3.93
C ASN A 99 8.49 5.45 5.03
N ASN A 100 8.74 4.54 5.97
CA ASN A 100 9.75 4.74 7.02
C ASN A 100 11.18 4.80 6.46
N GLN A 101 11.50 3.96 5.48
CA GLN A 101 12.78 4.00 4.77
C GLN A 101 12.94 5.31 3.98
N SER A 102 11.89 5.75 3.28
CA SER A 102 11.85 7.02 2.53
C SER A 102 12.01 8.22 3.45
N ALA A 103 11.33 8.25 4.61
CA ALA A 103 11.46 9.31 5.61
C ALA A 103 12.89 9.37 6.20
N THR A 104 13.49 8.21 6.48
CA THR A 104 14.87 8.11 6.98
C THR A 104 15.87 8.61 5.94
N GLN A 105 15.70 8.24 4.68
CA GLN A 105 16.55 8.71 3.58
C GLN A 105 16.40 10.22 3.35
N LYS A 106 15.16 10.74 3.33
CA LYS A 106 14.86 12.19 3.23
C LYS A 106 15.53 12.97 4.37
N PHE A 107 15.55 12.44 5.59
CA PHE A 107 16.23 13.05 6.75
C PHE A 107 17.76 13.05 6.60
N LEU A 108 18.36 11.93 6.16
CA LEU A 108 19.80 11.82 5.93
C LEU A 108 20.28 12.77 4.82
N ASP A 109 19.54 12.86 3.72
CA ASP A 109 19.84 13.77 2.60
C ASP A 109 19.73 15.24 3.03
N ALA A 110 18.71 15.59 3.82
CA ALA A 110 18.55 16.93 4.38
C ALA A 110 19.68 17.31 5.34
N LYS A 111 20.21 16.34 6.11
CA LYS A 111 21.34 16.54 7.01
C LYS A 111 22.66 16.68 6.23
N ALA A 112 22.87 15.89 5.18
CA ALA A 112 24.05 15.99 4.31
C ALA A 112 24.13 17.36 3.60
N ARG A 113 22.99 17.91 3.16
CA ARG A 113 22.92 19.25 2.55
C ARG A 113 23.19 20.41 3.50
N LYS A 114 23.07 20.21 4.82
CA LYS A 114 23.36 21.25 5.83
C LYS A 114 24.82 21.23 6.32
N GLN A 115 25.60 20.21 5.97
CA GLN A 115 26.99 20.05 6.39
C GLN A 115 28.01 20.21 5.23
N GLY A 116 27.53 20.42 4.01
CA GLY A 116 28.34 20.70 2.82
C GLY A 116 28.33 22.16 2.43
#